data_AF-A0A101TSA2-F1
#
_entry.id   AF-A0A101TSA2-F1
#
_cell.length_a   1.000
_cell.length_b   1.000
_cell.length_c   1.000
_cell.angle_alpha   90.00
_cell.angle_beta   90.00
_cell.angle_gamma   90.00
#
_symmetry.space_group_name_H-M   'P 1'
#
loop_
_entity.id
_entity.type
_entity.pdbx_description
1 polymer ?
#
loop_
_entity_poly.entity_id
_entity_poly.type
_entity_poly.pdbx_seq_one_letter_code
_entity_poly.pdbx_strand_id
1 'polypeptide(L)'
;MTEDEAVDDELLTIGVFAARARLSAKALRLYDRLGLLPPVRVDEVSGYRYYRAGQIERARLVALLRQLDMPLARVAEVVEAPDGAAAAARLDAYWADVEARVAGQRTLAEYLRGRLSGRSSEMYGKFVVETVDVPEQVVIGEARHVLAGELPTWIGASLGRLESAARECGGITGPPFVVYHSEVSMESDGPAESCVPVADEAAARAWAEQHGRTGETKVRVQPAQRLAYTRVTKAQVAHPQILAAFEAVEEWIAREGLEQTGPCREVYFADWEAAGAEDPVCDVAFPVR
;
A
#
# COMPACT_ATOMS: atom_id res chain seq x y z
N MET A 1 20.29 -48.66 6.56
CA MET A 1 21.25 -47.95 7.43
C MET A 1 22.51 -47.67 6.64
N THR A 2 22.41 -46.70 5.74
CA THR A 2 23.55 -46.05 5.10
C THR A 2 24.23 -45.15 6.14
N GLU A 3 25.53 -44.87 6.01
CA GLU A 3 26.27 -44.00 6.94
C GLU A 3 25.60 -42.61 7.13
N ASP A 4 24.89 -42.10 6.10
CA ASP A 4 24.12 -40.85 6.17
C ASP A 4 22.96 -40.87 7.18
N GLU A 5 22.28 -42.01 7.40
CA GLU A 5 21.21 -42.13 8.40
C GLU A 5 21.76 -42.11 9.83
N ALA A 6 22.99 -42.57 10.04
CA ALA A 6 23.64 -42.61 11.35
C ALA A 6 24.21 -41.25 11.80
N VAL A 7 24.55 -40.36 10.85
CA VAL A 7 25.02 -39.00 11.14
C VAL A 7 23.85 -38.08 11.57
N ASP A 8 22.64 -38.32 11.07
CA ASP A 8 21.48 -37.47 11.38
C ASP A 8 20.95 -37.65 12.83
N ASP A 9 21.25 -38.78 13.46
CA ASP A 9 20.87 -39.08 14.85
C ASP A 9 21.91 -38.65 15.90
N GLU A 10 23.05 -38.06 15.49
CA GLU A 10 24.07 -37.54 16.41
C GLU A 10 23.52 -36.30 17.16
N LEU A 11 23.33 -36.42 18.48
CA LEU A 11 22.94 -35.31 19.34
C LEU A 11 24.14 -34.43 19.71
N LEU A 12 24.12 -33.19 19.23
CA LEU A 12 25.15 -32.18 19.44
C LEU A 12 24.76 -31.23 20.58
N THR A 13 25.70 -30.96 21.47
CA THR A 13 25.54 -29.86 22.44
C THR A 13 25.51 -28.52 21.70
N ILE A 14 24.86 -27.51 22.30
CA ILE A 14 24.75 -26.17 21.70
C ILE A 14 26.10 -25.57 21.27
N GLY A 15 27.20 -25.88 21.97
CA GLY A 15 28.54 -25.38 21.61
C GLY A 15 29.09 -26.05 20.34
N VAL A 16 28.97 -27.37 20.24
CA VAL A 16 29.40 -28.13 19.05
C VAL A 16 28.53 -27.74 17.85
N PHE A 17 27.22 -27.66 18.04
CA PHE A 17 26.28 -27.23 17.00
C PHE A 17 26.57 -25.80 16.53
N ALA A 18 26.80 -24.86 17.46
CA ALA A 18 27.19 -23.48 17.16
C ALA A 18 28.44 -23.41 16.28
N ALA A 19 29.48 -24.16 16.61
CA ALA A 19 30.71 -24.22 15.83
C ALA A 19 30.46 -24.76 14.41
N ARG A 20 29.71 -25.86 14.26
CA ARG A 20 29.39 -26.46 12.96
C ARG A 20 28.49 -25.54 12.11
N ALA A 21 27.53 -24.86 12.73
CA ALA A 21 26.64 -23.90 12.08
C ALA A 21 27.31 -22.53 11.82
N ARG A 22 28.51 -22.27 12.37
CA ARG A 22 29.19 -20.96 12.39
C ARG A 22 28.34 -19.86 13.01
N LEU A 23 27.62 -20.19 14.07
CA LEU A 23 26.76 -19.29 14.83
C LEU A 23 27.22 -19.17 16.27
N SER A 24 26.80 -18.12 16.96
CA SER A 24 27.00 -18.04 18.40
C SER A 24 25.96 -18.87 19.14
N ALA A 25 26.33 -19.46 20.28
CA ALA A 25 25.37 -20.12 21.17
C ALA A 25 24.28 -19.15 21.69
N LYS A 26 24.55 -17.83 21.65
CA LYS A 26 23.54 -16.79 21.94
C LYS A 26 22.49 -16.70 20.83
N ALA A 27 22.91 -16.75 19.57
CA ALA A 27 22.00 -16.77 18.42
C ALA A 27 21.10 -18.02 18.44
N LEU A 28 21.66 -19.19 18.73
CA LEU A 28 20.87 -20.43 18.83
C LEU A 28 19.82 -20.39 19.95
N ARG A 29 20.17 -19.83 21.13
CA ARG A 29 19.19 -19.60 22.22
C ARG A 29 18.12 -18.59 21.82
N LEU A 30 18.46 -17.61 20.99
CA LEU A 30 17.48 -16.67 20.45
C LEU A 30 16.52 -17.39 19.48
N TYR A 31 17.04 -18.20 18.57
CA TYR A 31 16.23 -18.94 17.60
C TYR A 31 15.34 -19.99 18.26
N ASP A 32 15.82 -20.66 19.31
CA ASP A 32 15.03 -21.54 20.17
C ASP A 32 13.83 -20.79 20.80
N ARG A 33 14.09 -19.68 21.51
CA ARG A 33 13.04 -18.88 22.16
C ARG A 33 11.96 -18.36 21.20
N LEU A 34 12.31 -18.22 19.92
CA LEU A 34 11.42 -17.72 18.89
C LEU A 34 10.78 -18.84 18.06
N GLY A 35 11.03 -20.11 18.40
CA GLY A 35 10.50 -21.28 17.69
C GLY A 35 11.15 -21.53 16.31
N LEU A 36 12.12 -20.72 15.90
CA LEU A 36 12.77 -20.85 14.58
C LEU A 36 13.69 -22.07 14.50
N LEU A 37 14.33 -22.41 15.61
CA LEU A 37 15.22 -23.56 15.71
C LEU A 37 15.15 -24.18 17.12
N PRO A 38 14.06 -24.90 17.43
CA PRO A 38 13.95 -25.57 18.72
C PRO A 38 14.99 -26.69 18.82
N PRO A 39 15.63 -26.88 19.99
CA PRO A 39 16.44 -28.06 20.25
C PRO A 39 15.56 -29.31 20.19
N VAL A 40 16.13 -30.43 19.72
CA VAL A 40 15.41 -31.72 19.71
C VAL A 40 15.24 -32.29 21.12
N ARG A 41 16.08 -31.87 22.06
CA ARG A 41 15.99 -32.27 23.47
C ARG A 41 16.55 -31.18 24.37
N VAL A 42 15.84 -30.91 25.45
CA VAL A 42 16.33 -30.12 26.59
C VAL A 42 16.43 -31.06 27.79
N ASP A 43 17.59 -31.14 28.41
CA ASP A 43 17.78 -31.90 29.64
C ASP A 43 17.06 -31.22 30.80
N GLU A 44 16.15 -31.94 31.47
CA GLU A 44 15.25 -31.38 32.47
C GLU A 44 15.95 -30.96 33.77
N VAL A 45 17.11 -31.56 34.08
CA VAL A 45 17.84 -31.32 35.32
C VAL A 45 18.86 -30.19 35.15
N SER A 46 19.60 -30.22 34.05
CA SER A 46 20.72 -29.31 33.79
C SER A 46 20.38 -28.16 32.84
N GLY A 47 19.26 -28.24 32.12
CA GLY A 47 18.84 -27.25 31.12
C GLY A 47 19.67 -27.26 29.83
N TYR A 48 20.52 -28.28 29.64
CA TYR A 48 21.35 -28.41 28.44
C TYR A 48 20.51 -28.68 27.20
N ARG A 49 20.84 -27.99 26.11
CA ARG A 49 20.17 -28.10 24.81
C ARG A 49 20.97 -28.98 23.87
N TYR A 50 20.27 -29.90 23.22
CA TYR A 50 20.80 -30.81 22.22
C TYR A 50 20.11 -30.59 20.87
N TYR A 51 20.88 -30.63 19.81
CA TYR A 51 20.47 -30.43 18.43
C TYR A 51 20.93 -31.61 17.57
N ARG A 52 20.21 -31.94 16.50
CA ARG A 52 20.67 -32.94 15.50
C ARG A 52 21.57 -32.30 14.45
N ALA A 53 22.45 -33.08 13.84
CA ALA A 53 23.27 -32.61 12.72
C ALA A 53 22.41 -32.07 11.55
N GLY A 54 21.28 -32.71 11.23
CA GLY A 54 20.35 -32.25 10.19
C GLY A 54 19.73 -30.86 10.44
N GLN A 55 19.77 -30.34 11.67
CA GLN A 55 19.30 -28.99 11.97
C GLN A 55 20.28 -27.88 11.54
N ILE A 56 21.52 -28.22 11.15
CA ILE A 56 22.56 -27.24 10.81
C ILE A 56 22.16 -26.37 9.63
N GLU A 57 21.62 -26.96 8.56
CA GLU A 57 21.23 -26.21 7.36
C GLU A 57 20.06 -25.26 7.66
N ARG A 58 19.10 -25.70 8.49
CA ARG A 58 18.02 -24.84 9.00
C ARG A 58 18.59 -23.65 9.78
N ALA A 59 19.58 -23.88 10.66
CA ALA A 59 20.21 -22.81 11.44
C ALA A 59 20.94 -21.79 10.56
N ARG A 60 21.65 -22.26 9.53
CA ARG A 60 22.33 -21.41 8.55
C ARG A 60 21.34 -20.60 7.72
N LEU A 61 20.25 -21.24 7.26
CA LEU A 61 19.19 -20.56 6.53
C LEU A 61 18.57 -19.42 7.35
N VAL A 62 18.20 -19.68 8.62
CA VAL A 62 17.70 -18.63 9.53
C VAL A 62 18.69 -17.47 9.63
N ALA A 63 19.99 -17.75 9.73
CA ALA A 63 21.01 -16.72 9.84
C ALA A 63 21.15 -15.89 8.56
N LEU A 64 21.09 -16.51 7.38
CA LEU A 64 21.14 -15.83 6.08
C LEU A 64 19.92 -14.94 5.86
N LEU A 65 18.71 -15.45 6.14
CA LEU A 65 17.49 -14.65 6.04
C LEU A 65 17.52 -13.43 6.97
N ARG A 66 18.12 -13.57 8.15
CA ARG A 66 18.32 -12.46 9.09
C ARG A 66 19.31 -11.41 8.61
N GLN A 67 20.22 -11.74 7.69
CA GLN A 67 21.11 -10.74 7.07
C GLN A 67 20.38 -9.87 6.03
N LEU A 68 19.19 -10.28 5.56
CA LEU A 68 18.30 -9.46 4.73
C LEU A 68 17.39 -8.55 5.55
N ASP A 69 17.72 -8.34 6.83
CA ASP A 69 16.89 -7.67 7.82
C ASP A 69 15.46 -8.25 7.97
N MET A 70 15.24 -9.49 7.50
CA MET A 70 13.93 -10.12 7.48
C MET A 70 13.37 -10.28 8.91
N PRO A 71 12.16 -9.76 9.20
CA PRO A 71 11.53 -9.93 10.51
C PRO A 71 11.39 -11.42 10.87
N LEU A 72 11.58 -11.75 12.14
CA LEU A 72 11.63 -13.14 12.62
C LEU A 72 10.35 -13.93 12.29
N ALA A 73 9.18 -13.28 12.30
CA ALA A 73 7.92 -13.90 11.88
C ALA A 73 7.97 -14.38 10.42
N ARG A 74 8.51 -13.57 9.50
CA ARG A 74 8.66 -13.93 8.08
C ARG A 74 9.74 -15.00 7.89
N VAL A 75 10.80 -14.98 8.70
CA VAL A 75 11.81 -16.06 8.72
C VAL A 75 11.16 -17.39 9.09
N ALA A 76 10.24 -17.42 10.07
CA ALA A 76 9.51 -18.64 10.42
C ALA A 76 8.74 -19.19 9.23
N GLU A 77 7.98 -18.34 8.53
CA GLU A 77 7.18 -18.74 7.36
C GLU A 77 8.03 -19.37 6.25
N VAL A 78 9.23 -18.83 5.99
CA VAL A 78 10.16 -19.38 4.99
C VAL A 78 10.71 -20.74 5.42
N VAL A 79 11.07 -20.88 6.70
CA VAL A 79 11.70 -22.10 7.24
C VAL A 79 10.68 -23.22 7.48
N GLU A 80 9.42 -22.88 7.70
CA GLU A 80 8.29 -23.82 7.86
C GLU A 80 7.58 -24.13 6.54
N ALA A 81 8.07 -23.60 5.41
CA ALA A 81 7.56 -23.92 4.10
C ALA A 81 7.62 -25.43 3.82
N PRO A 82 6.62 -26.00 3.13
CA PRO A 82 6.53 -27.44 2.89
C PRO A 82 7.66 -27.99 2.02
N ASP A 83 8.25 -27.15 1.15
CA ASP A 83 9.35 -27.50 0.27
C ASP A 83 10.18 -26.26 -0.10
N GLY A 84 11.28 -26.47 -0.82
CA GLY A 84 12.18 -25.41 -1.23
C GLY A 84 11.57 -24.40 -2.22
N ALA A 85 10.62 -24.81 -3.05
CA ALA A 85 9.96 -23.90 -3.99
C ALA A 85 9.03 -22.93 -3.25
N ALA A 86 8.28 -23.44 -2.27
CA ALA A 86 7.43 -22.64 -1.41
C ALA A 86 8.25 -21.72 -0.46
N ALA A 87 9.45 -22.13 -0.06
CA ALA A 87 10.38 -21.28 0.69
C ALA A 87 10.92 -20.14 -0.20
N ALA A 88 11.36 -20.45 -1.42
CA ALA A 88 11.83 -19.48 -2.40
C ALA A 88 10.76 -18.44 -2.74
N ALA A 89 9.52 -18.87 -3.00
CA ALA A 89 8.41 -17.96 -3.28
C ALA A 89 8.13 -16.97 -2.13
N ARG A 90 8.26 -17.41 -0.86
CA ARG A 90 8.11 -16.52 0.30
C ARG A 90 9.26 -15.53 0.43
N LEU A 91 10.49 -15.95 0.11
CA LEU A 91 11.65 -15.07 0.04
C LEU A 91 11.48 -14.01 -1.05
N ASP A 92 11.06 -14.43 -2.25
CA ASP A 92 10.83 -13.55 -3.40
C ASP A 92 9.74 -12.52 -3.08
N ALA A 93 8.63 -12.95 -2.45
CA ALA A 93 7.58 -12.03 -2.02
C ALA A 93 8.09 -10.99 -1.01
N TYR A 94 8.87 -11.41 -0.01
CA TYR A 94 9.48 -10.46 0.94
C TYR A 94 10.45 -9.50 0.24
N TRP A 95 11.27 -9.99 -0.69
CA TRP A 95 12.21 -9.14 -1.40
C TRP A 95 11.52 -8.13 -2.31
N ALA A 96 10.45 -8.53 -3.00
CA ALA A 96 9.60 -7.63 -3.76
C ALA A 96 9.01 -6.51 -2.88
N ASP A 97 8.53 -6.84 -1.67
CA ASP A 97 8.04 -5.85 -0.71
C ASP A 97 9.15 -4.86 -0.29
N VAL A 98 10.38 -5.36 -0.07
CA VAL A 98 11.55 -4.54 0.25
C VAL A 98 11.90 -3.60 -0.91
N GLU A 99 11.94 -4.11 -2.14
CA GLU A 99 12.23 -3.32 -3.34
C GLU A 99 11.19 -2.23 -3.56
N ALA A 100 9.89 -2.55 -3.43
CA ALA A 100 8.80 -1.59 -3.52
C ALA A 100 8.94 -0.48 -2.45
N ARG A 101 9.24 -0.85 -1.21
CA ARG A 101 9.46 0.12 -0.13
C ARG A 101 10.66 1.02 -0.39
N VAL A 102 11.79 0.47 -0.85
CA VAL A 102 12.99 1.25 -1.18
C VAL A 102 12.74 2.19 -2.36
N ALA A 103 12.00 1.76 -3.38
CA ALA A 103 11.61 2.61 -4.50
C ALA A 103 10.74 3.80 -4.04
N GLY A 104 9.76 3.56 -3.16
CA GLY A 104 8.95 4.61 -2.54
C GLY A 104 9.78 5.59 -1.71
N GLN A 105 10.68 5.08 -0.86
CA GLN A 105 11.58 5.90 -0.04
C GLN A 105 12.55 6.74 -0.88
N ARG A 106 13.08 6.19 -1.98
CA ARG A 106 13.93 6.93 -2.92
C ARG A 106 13.17 8.09 -3.55
N THR A 107 11.94 7.83 -3.98
CA THR A 107 11.09 8.87 -4.56
C THR A 107 10.78 9.97 -3.54
N LEU A 108 10.44 9.61 -2.29
CA LEU A 108 10.25 10.58 -1.21
C LEU A 108 11.50 11.45 -1.00
N ALA A 109 12.68 10.82 -0.94
CA ALA A 109 13.93 11.53 -0.74
C ALA A 109 14.27 12.49 -1.89
N GLU A 110 13.95 12.13 -3.13
CA GLU A 110 14.12 12.99 -4.31
C GLU A 110 13.15 14.17 -4.28
N TYR A 111 11.88 13.92 -3.98
CA TYR A 111 10.86 14.94 -3.78
C TYR A 111 11.29 15.95 -2.70
N LEU A 112 11.64 15.46 -1.50
CA LEU A 112 12.09 16.30 -0.39
C LEU A 112 13.35 17.09 -0.75
N ARG A 113 14.30 16.50 -1.48
CA ARG A 113 15.49 17.21 -1.98
C ARG A 113 15.10 18.33 -2.93
N GLY A 114 14.15 18.11 -3.85
CA GLY A 114 13.63 19.12 -4.75
C GLY A 114 13.02 20.29 -3.98
N ARG A 115 12.10 19.99 -3.06
CA ARG A 115 11.41 20.95 -2.19
C ARG A 115 12.40 21.76 -1.34
N LEU A 116 13.31 21.11 -0.63
CA LEU A 116 14.29 21.77 0.26
C LEU A 116 15.34 22.59 -0.49
N SER A 117 15.65 22.25 -1.75
CA SER A 117 16.61 23.00 -2.57
C SER A 117 16.00 24.16 -3.36
N GLY A 118 14.70 24.41 -3.23
CA GLY A 118 13.99 25.42 -4.02
C GLY A 118 13.85 25.07 -5.50
N ARG A 119 14.23 23.85 -5.91
CA ARG A 119 14.06 23.33 -7.28
C ARG A 119 12.68 22.72 -7.52
N SER A 120 11.75 22.91 -6.59
CA SER A 120 10.39 22.37 -6.73
C SER A 120 9.72 22.87 -8.01
N SER A 121 9.96 24.13 -8.39
CA SER A 121 9.44 24.73 -9.63
C SER A 121 9.86 24.00 -10.92
N GLU A 122 11.08 23.43 -10.99
CA GLU A 122 11.54 22.65 -12.16
C GLU A 122 10.90 21.24 -12.21
N MET A 123 10.56 20.68 -11.05
CA MET A 123 9.86 19.40 -10.95
C MET A 123 8.37 19.57 -11.27
N TYR A 124 7.74 20.65 -10.78
CA TYR A 124 6.35 21.00 -11.09
C TYR A 124 6.15 21.47 -12.53
N GLY A 125 7.16 22.04 -13.17
CA GLY A 125 7.12 22.45 -14.58
C GLY A 125 6.88 21.29 -15.58
N LYS A 126 6.84 20.04 -15.12
CA LYS A 126 6.43 18.87 -15.91
C LYS A 126 4.93 18.61 -15.90
N PHE A 127 4.20 19.15 -14.92
CA PHE A 127 2.75 19.01 -14.83
C PHE A 127 2.10 20.13 -15.64
N VAL A 128 1.40 19.74 -16.70
CA VAL A 128 0.54 20.66 -17.43
C VAL A 128 -0.77 20.76 -16.67
N VAL A 129 -1.13 21.98 -16.27
CA VAL A 129 -2.40 22.25 -15.60
C VAL A 129 -3.37 22.87 -16.60
N GLU A 130 -4.55 22.27 -16.71
CA GLU A 130 -5.62 22.69 -17.60
C GLU A 130 -6.90 22.92 -16.78
N THR A 131 -7.90 23.55 -17.41
CA THR A 131 -9.22 23.71 -16.79
C THR A 131 -10.30 22.95 -17.55
N VAL A 132 -11.28 22.41 -16.83
CA VAL A 132 -12.46 21.75 -17.39
C VAL A 132 -13.73 22.19 -16.68
N ASP A 133 -14.78 22.49 -17.44
CA ASP A 133 -16.11 22.75 -16.89
C ASP A 133 -16.87 21.42 -16.75
N VAL A 134 -17.26 21.10 -15.53
CA VAL A 134 -18.05 19.89 -15.20
C VAL A 134 -19.51 20.31 -15.02
N PRO A 135 -20.46 19.68 -15.73
CA PRO A 135 -21.87 20.01 -15.58
C PRO A 135 -22.40 19.59 -14.22
N GLU A 136 -23.61 20.05 -13.89
CA GLU A 136 -24.34 19.52 -12.74
C GLU A 136 -24.54 18.01 -12.89
N GLN A 137 -24.33 17.26 -11.80
CA GLN A 137 -24.42 15.80 -11.82
C GLN A 137 -24.90 15.26 -10.48
N VAL A 138 -25.60 14.12 -10.51
CA VAL A 138 -25.99 13.37 -9.33
C VAL A 138 -24.86 12.44 -8.95
N VAL A 139 -24.46 12.44 -7.68
CA VAL A 139 -23.33 11.66 -7.17
C VAL A 139 -23.79 10.83 -5.99
N ILE A 140 -23.51 9.53 -6.03
CA ILE A 140 -23.50 8.68 -4.86
C ILE A 140 -22.09 8.67 -4.25
N GLY A 141 -22.00 8.94 -2.96
CA GLY A 141 -20.74 9.05 -2.24
C GLY A 141 -20.69 8.14 -1.02
N GLU A 142 -19.51 7.64 -0.69
CA GLU A 142 -19.20 6.92 0.55
C GLU A 142 -18.02 7.61 1.25
N ALA A 143 -18.24 8.16 2.44
CA ALA A 143 -17.25 8.91 3.21
C ALA A 143 -16.70 8.09 4.38
N ARG A 144 -15.38 8.18 4.61
CA ARG A 144 -14.69 7.50 5.71
C ARG A 144 -13.44 8.29 6.15
N HIS A 145 -13.15 8.25 7.44
CA HIS A 145 -11.83 8.64 7.96
C HIS A 145 -10.85 7.50 7.76
N VAL A 146 -9.73 7.78 7.09
CA VAL A 146 -8.73 6.78 6.70
C VAL A 146 -7.33 7.38 6.77
N LEU A 147 -6.33 6.54 7.05
CA LEU A 147 -4.92 6.92 6.91
C LEU A 147 -4.46 6.74 5.46
N ALA A 148 -3.40 7.46 5.07
CA ALA A 148 -2.86 7.39 3.70
C ALA A 148 -2.44 5.96 3.29
N GLY A 149 -1.95 5.15 4.24
CA GLY A 149 -1.60 3.76 3.99
C GLY A 149 -2.82 2.84 3.72
N GLU A 150 -4.01 3.26 4.11
CA GLU A 150 -5.26 2.51 3.91
C GLU A 150 -6.01 2.94 2.64
N LEU A 151 -5.68 4.12 2.09
CA LEU A 151 -6.36 4.71 0.93
C LEU A 151 -6.46 3.76 -0.26
N PRO A 152 -5.37 3.14 -0.77
CA PRO A 152 -5.47 2.33 -1.99
C PRO A 152 -6.46 1.18 -1.86
N THR A 153 -6.44 0.47 -0.73
CA THR A 153 -7.34 -0.64 -0.46
C THR A 153 -8.78 -0.17 -0.25
N TRP A 154 -8.97 0.93 0.49
CA TRP A 154 -10.30 1.47 0.74
C TRP A 154 -10.94 2.05 -0.53
N ILE A 155 -10.20 2.84 -1.32
CA ILE A 155 -10.67 3.44 -2.57
C ILE A 155 -11.15 2.34 -3.53
N GLY A 156 -10.33 1.31 -3.78
CA GLY A 156 -10.72 0.21 -4.67
C GLY A 156 -11.97 -0.52 -4.20
N ALA A 157 -12.08 -0.81 -2.90
CA ALA A 157 -13.26 -1.47 -2.34
C ALA A 157 -14.51 -0.57 -2.35
N SER A 158 -14.36 0.73 -2.08
CA SER A 158 -15.45 1.71 -2.00
C SER A 158 -16.00 2.03 -3.39
N LEU A 159 -15.12 2.36 -4.35
CA LEU A 159 -15.51 2.59 -5.74
C LEU A 159 -16.17 1.35 -6.34
N GLY A 160 -15.62 0.15 -6.15
CA GLY A 160 -16.24 -1.08 -6.67
C GLY A 160 -17.67 -1.33 -6.14
N ARG A 161 -17.96 -0.95 -4.88
CA ARG A 161 -19.33 -0.99 -4.34
C ARG A 161 -20.23 0.06 -5.01
N LEU A 162 -19.77 1.29 -5.12
CA LEU A 162 -20.55 2.39 -5.70
C LEU A 162 -20.79 2.22 -7.21
N GLU A 163 -19.83 1.67 -7.94
CA GLU A 163 -19.98 1.32 -9.36
C GLU A 163 -20.98 0.17 -9.56
N SER A 164 -21.00 -0.79 -8.63
CA SER A 164 -22.01 -1.85 -8.63
C SER A 164 -23.40 -1.26 -8.37
N ALA A 165 -23.51 -0.32 -7.41
CA ALA A 165 -24.75 0.42 -7.14
C ALA A 165 -25.22 1.25 -8.34
N ALA A 166 -24.29 1.87 -9.07
CA ALA A 166 -24.59 2.70 -10.22
C ALA A 166 -25.37 1.94 -11.31
N ARG A 167 -25.20 0.61 -11.42
CA ARG A 167 -25.99 -0.23 -12.35
C ARG A 167 -27.49 -0.20 -12.07
N GLU A 168 -27.88 -0.04 -10.81
CA GLU A 168 -29.27 0.11 -10.37
C GLU A 168 -29.73 1.57 -10.39
N CYS A 169 -28.80 2.52 -10.50
CA CYS A 169 -29.05 3.97 -10.46
C CYS A 169 -28.97 4.63 -11.85
N GLY A 170 -29.31 3.87 -12.91
CA GLY A 170 -29.31 4.38 -14.29
C GLY A 170 -27.95 4.42 -14.98
N GLY A 171 -26.91 3.84 -14.37
CA GLY A 171 -25.56 3.76 -14.93
C GLY A 171 -24.65 4.91 -14.53
N ILE A 172 -23.35 4.73 -14.77
CA ILE A 172 -22.31 5.72 -14.51
C ILE A 172 -22.34 6.80 -15.59
N THR A 173 -22.39 8.08 -15.20
CA THR A 173 -22.50 9.23 -16.12
C THR A 173 -21.21 10.03 -16.30
N GLY A 174 -20.18 9.73 -15.52
CA GLY A 174 -18.89 10.40 -15.55
C GLY A 174 -17.83 9.61 -14.78
N PRO A 175 -16.55 10.01 -14.87
CA PRO A 175 -15.47 9.31 -14.19
C PRO A 175 -15.69 9.32 -12.66
N PRO A 176 -15.54 8.18 -11.97
CA PRO A 176 -15.49 8.13 -10.51
C PRO A 176 -14.37 9.01 -9.96
N PHE A 177 -14.55 9.53 -8.75
CA PHE A 177 -13.55 10.39 -8.12
C PHE A 177 -13.53 10.24 -6.60
N VAL A 178 -12.40 10.60 -5.97
CA VAL A 178 -12.24 10.64 -4.52
C VAL A 178 -12.00 12.09 -4.10
N VAL A 179 -12.77 12.56 -3.12
CA VAL A 179 -12.66 13.92 -2.55
C VAL A 179 -11.95 13.85 -1.20
N TYR A 180 -10.97 14.73 -0.99
CA TYR A 180 -10.27 14.86 0.30
C TYR A 180 -10.76 16.10 1.04
N HIS A 181 -11.57 15.90 2.09
CA HIS A 181 -12.19 17.01 2.84
C HIS A 181 -11.24 17.64 3.87
N SER A 182 -10.18 16.93 4.25
CA SER A 182 -9.03 17.45 4.98
C SER A 182 -7.79 16.60 4.69
N GLU A 183 -6.68 16.91 5.36
CA GLU A 183 -5.43 16.15 5.23
C GLU A 183 -5.61 14.67 5.59
N VAL A 184 -5.23 13.80 4.66
CA VAL A 184 -5.09 12.36 4.86
C VAL A 184 -3.60 12.02 4.73
N SER A 185 -2.99 11.61 5.83
CA SER A 185 -1.55 11.31 5.88
C SER A 185 -1.29 9.99 6.61
N MET A 186 -0.02 9.65 6.79
CA MET A 186 0.37 8.49 7.60
C MET A 186 0.08 8.69 9.09
N GLU A 187 -0.11 9.94 9.52
CA GLU A 187 -0.26 10.34 10.93
C GLU A 187 -1.62 10.99 11.23
N SER A 188 -2.39 11.36 10.21
CA SER A 188 -3.69 12.03 10.32
C SER A 188 -4.74 11.29 9.51
N ASP A 189 -5.79 10.81 10.19
CA ASP A 189 -6.95 10.16 9.58
C ASP A 189 -7.98 11.19 9.12
N GLY A 190 -7.82 11.66 7.89
CA GLY A 190 -8.73 12.63 7.28
C GLY A 190 -9.98 11.97 6.66
N PRO A 191 -11.12 12.68 6.60
CA PRO A 191 -12.27 12.31 5.78
C PRO A 191 -11.93 12.32 4.29
N ALA A 192 -11.98 11.14 3.68
CA ALA A 192 -12.01 10.94 2.24
C ALA A 192 -13.42 10.48 1.82
N GLU A 193 -13.84 10.83 0.61
CA GLU A 193 -15.15 10.46 0.05
C GLU A 193 -15.01 9.92 -1.37
N SER A 194 -15.27 8.62 -1.55
CA SER A 194 -15.39 8.01 -2.88
C SER A 194 -16.73 8.41 -3.50
N CYS A 195 -16.73 8.80 -4.76
CA CYS A 195 -17.87 9.38 -5.46
C CYS A 195 -18.04 8.75 -6.84
N VAL A 196 -19.27 8.34 -7.17
CA VAL A 196 -19.64 7.83 -8.51
C VAL A 196 -20.81 8.65 -9.05
N PRO A 197 -20.64 9.35 -10.20
CA PRO A 197 -21.73 10.00 -10.90
C PRO A 197 -22.75 9.00 -11.45
N VAL A 198 -24.05 9.25 -11.27
CA VAL A 198 -25.15 8.37 -11.69
C VAL A 198 -26.23 9.13 -12.44
N ALA A 199 -27.05 8.42 -13.23
CA ALA A 199 -28.08 9.03 -14.08
C ALA A 199 -29.42 9.26 -13.37
N ASP A 200 -29.79 8.39 -12.42
CA ASP A 200 -31.10 8.42 -11.76
C ASP A 200 -30.97 8.77 -10.27
N GLU A 201 -31.38 9.99 -9.91
CA GLU A 201 -31.35 10.48 -8.53
C GLU A 201 -32.30 9.73 -7.61
N ALA A 202 -33.51 9.39 -8.08
CA ALA A 202 -34.51 8.74 -7.25
C ALA A 202 -34.07 7.31 -6.92
N ALA A 203 -33.56 6.58 -7.91
CA ALA A 203 -32.98 5.26 -7.72
C ALA A 203 -31.76 5.30 -6.79
N ALA A 204 -30.87 6.28 -6.96
CA ALA A 204 -29.70 6.44 -6.09
C ALA A 204 -30.10 6.69 -4.63
N ARG A 205 -31.07 7.57 -4.38
CA ARG A 205 -31.58 7.85 -3.02
C ARG A 205 -32.20 6.60 -2.39
N ALA A 206 -33.03 5.88 -3.14
CA ALA A 206 -33.64 4.64 -2.68
C ALA A 206 -32.58 3.55 -2.37
N TRP A 207 -31.56 3.42 -3.23
CA TRP A 207 -30.46 2.48 -3.00
C TRP A 207 -29.68 2.83 -1.72
N ALA A 208 -29.35 4.10 -1.52
CA ALA A 208 -28.62 4.56 -0.34
C ALA A 208 -29.42 4.38 0.96
N GLU A 209 -30.74 4.51 0.93
CA GLU A 209 -31.61 4.24 2.09
C GLU A 209 -31.66 2.74 2.46
N GLN A 210 -31.60 1.85 1.48
CA GLN A 210 -31.72 0.39 1.69
C GLN A 210 -30.38 -0.28 1.99
N HIS A 211 -29.32 0.13 1.31
CA HIS A 211 -28.02 -0.54 1.30
C HIS A 211 -26.89 0.31 1.89
N GLY A 212 -27.11 1.62 2.02
CA GLY A 212 -26.11 2.54 2.56
C GLY A 212 -25.86 2.27 4.04
N ARG A 213 -24.58 2.27 4.43
CA ARG A 213 -24.22 2.30 5.84
C ARG A 213 -24.65 3.64 6.40
N THR A 214 -25.46 3.63 7.46
CA THR A 214 -26.04 4.84 8.05
C THR A 214 -24.95 5.87 8.35
N GLY A 215 -25.00 7.02 7.66
CA GLY A 215 -24.06 8.13 7.84
C GLY A 215 -22.83 8.12 6.93
N GLU A 216 -22.47 6.99 6.33
CA GLU A 216 -21.31 6.85 5.44
C GLU A 216 -21.69 7.06 3.97
N THR A 217 -22.84 6.53 3.53
CA THR A 217 -23.31 6.65 2.15
C THR A 217 -24.30 7.80 1.98
N LYS A 218 -24.08 8.69 1.00
CA LYS A 218 -24.94 9.85 0.73
C LYS A 218 -25.14 10.07 -0.77
N VAL A 219 -26.30 10.60 -1.15
CA VAL A 219 -26.58 11.05 -2.52
C VAL A 219 -26.72 12.57 -2.52
N ARG A 220 -25.99 13.23 -3.41
CA ARG A 220 -26.06 14.69 -3.60
C ARG A 220 -26.12 15.07 -5.06
N VAL A 221 -26.74 16.21 -5.34
CA VAL A 221 -26.58 16.92 -6.62
C VAL A 221 -25.36 17.82 -6.46
N GLN A 222 -24.32 17.56 -7.25
CA GLN A 222 -23.14 18.39 -7.34
C GLN A 222 -23.40 19.47 -8.42
N PRO A 223 -23.37 20.76 -8.07
CA PRO A 223 -23.61 21.82 -9.05
C PRO A 223 -22.50 21.86 -10.11
N ALA A 224 -22.83 22.47 -11.26
CA ALA A 224 -21.84 22.75 -12.29
C ALA A 224 -20.68 23.58 -11.73
N GLN A 225 -19.46 23.19 -12.05
CA GLN A 225 -18.25 23.82 -11.52
C GLN A 225 -17.09 23.72 -12.49
N ARG A 226 -16.15 24.64 -12.38
CA ARG A 226 -14.87 24.57 -13.08
C ARG A 226 -13.83 23.88 -12.21
N LEU A 227 -13.05 23.00 -12.81
CA LEU A 227 -11.86 22.42 -12.19
C LEU A 227 -10.61 22.94 -12.86
N ALA A 228 -9.57 23.17 -12.08
CA ALA A 228 -8.18 23.14 -12.52
C ALA A 228 -7.64 21.73 -12.25
N TYR A 229 -6.95 21.12 -13.19
CA TYR A 229 -6.46 19.75 -13.03
C TYR A 229 -5.13 19.52 -13.74
N THR A 230 -4.37 18.53 -13.25
CA THR A 230 -3.24 17.97 -13.99
C THR A 230 -3.39 16.46 -14.11
N ARG A 231 -2.96 15.93 -15.26
CA ARG A 231 -3.02 14.50 -15.57
C ARG A 231 -1.81 13.77 -15.04
N VAL A 232 -2.05 12.66 -14.35
CA VAL A 232 -0.99 11.82 -13.77
C VAL A 232 -1.05 10.39 -14.29
N THR A 233 0.12 9.79 -14.45
CA THR A 233 0.26 8.37 -14.81
C THR A 233 0.03 7.46 -13.62
N LYS A 234 -0.18 6.16 -13.86
CA LYS A 234 -0.34 5.18 -12.77
C LYS A 234 0.84 5.16 -11.80
N ALA A 235 2.06 5.31 -12.29
CA ALA A 235 3.26 5.43 -11.46
C ALA A 235 3.28 6.71 -10.60
N GLN A 236 2.64 7.78 -11.05
CA GLN A 236 2.59 9.07 -10.38
C GLN A 236 1.46 9.16 -9.33
N VAL A 237 0.41 8.34 -9.42
CA VAL A 237 -0.66 8.27 -8.40
C VAL A 237 -0.16 7.69 -7.07
N ALA A 238 0.96 6.96 -7.09
CA ALA A 238 1.56 6.41 -5.88
C ALA A 238 1.97 7.53 -4.90
N HIS A 239 1.81 7.30 -3.60
CA HIS A 239 2.39 8.17 -2.59
C HIS A 239 3.90 7.89 -2.45
N PRO A 240 4.77 8.92 -2.38
CA PRO A 240 4.47 10.35 -2.29
C PRO A 240 4.47 11.09 -3.64
N GLN A 241 4.62 10.40 -4.77
CA GLN A 241 4.70 11.02 -6.11
C GLN A 241 3.52 11.95 -6.39
N ILE A 242 2.32 11.54 -5.97
CA ILE A 242 1.08 12.29 -6.22
C ILE A 242 1.07 13.66 -5.54
N LEU A 243 1.81 13.85 -4.43
CA LEU A 243 1.88 15.12 -3.72
C LEU A 243 2.39 16.24 -4.62
N ALA A 244 3.33 15.92 -5.52
CA ALA A 244 3.85 16.91 -6.45
C ALA A 244 2.81 17.39 -7.47
N ALA A 245 1.83 16.55 -7.82
CA ALA A 245 0.72 16.93 -8.69
C ALA A 245 -0.28 17.85 -7.97
N PHE A 246 -0.59 17.57 -6.69
CA PHE A 246 -1.42 18.47 -5.88
C PHE A 246 -0.77 19.86 -5.76
N GLU A 247 0.51 19.92 -5.38
CA GLU A 247 1.25 21.18 -5.25
C GLU A 247 1.34 21.95 -6.58
N ALA A 248 1.52 21.25 -7.70
CA ALA A 248 1.57 21.88 -9.02
C ALA A 248 0.25 22.57 -9.40
N VAL A 249 -0.90 21.97 -9.08
CA VAL A 249 -2.22 22.57 -9.33
C VAL A 249 -2.44 23.75 -8.38
N GLU A 250 -2.11 23.63 -7.10
CA GLU A 250 -2.20 24.73 -6.12
C GLU A 250 -1.35 25.94 -6.52
N GLU A 251 -0.10 25.71 -6.92
CA GLU A 251 0.80 26.78 -7.39
C GLU A 251 0.29 27.43 -8.67
N TRP A 252 -0.27 26.64 -9.59
CA TRP A 252 -0.90 27.17 -10.81
C TRP A 252 -2.13 28.01 -10.49
N ILE A 253 -3.02 27.55 -9.61
CA ILE A 253 -4.21 28.31 -9.16
C ILE A 253 -3.79 29.66 -8.57
N ALA A 254 -2.79 29.67 -7.69
CA ALA A 254 -2.27 30.89 -7.07
C ALA A 254 -1.68 31.85 -8.12
N ARG A 255 -0.95 31.33 -9.11
CA ARG A 255 -0.33 32.12 -10.18
C ARG A 255 -1.36 32.71 -11.15
N GLU A 256 -2.43 31.99 -11.46
CA GLU A 256 -3.53 32.48 -12.29
C GLU A 256 -4.49 33.41 -11.52
N GLY A 257 -4.32 33.53 -10.19
CA GLY A 257 -5.15 34.37 -9.34
C GLY A 257 -6.57 33.84 -9.16
N LEU A 258 -6.77 32.53 -9.29
CA LEU A 258 -8.05 31.86 -9.12
C LEU A 258 -8.31 31.52 -7.64
N GLU A 259 -9.57 31.44 -7.25
CA GLU A 259 -9.97 31.03 -5.90
C GLU A 259 -10.36 29.55 -5.88
N GLN A 260 -9.79 28.78 -4.95
CA GLN A 260 -10.25 27.41 -4.69
C GLN A 260 -11.60 27.45 -3.96
N THR A 261 -12.61 26.78 -4.53
CA THR A 261 -14.02 26.86 -4.05
C THR A 261 -14.49 25.61 -3.30
N GLY A 262 -13.61 24.63 -3.10
CA GLY A 262 -13.94 23.36 -2.46
C GLY A 262 -12.74 22.41 -2.34
N PRO A 263 -12.94 21.22 -1.76
CA PRO A 263 -11.88 20.23 -1.55
C PRO A 263 -11.27 19.74 -2.86
N CYS A 264 -9.98 19.37 -2.81
CA CYS A 264 -9.31 18.72 -3.93
C CYS A 264 -9.84 17.29 -4.14
N ARG A 265 -9.63 16.76 -5.36
CA ARG A 265 -10.10 15.44 -5.74
C ARG A 265 -9.19 14.75 -6.74
N GLU A 266 -9.18 13.42 -6.67
CA GLU A 266 -8.61 12.51 -7.67
C GLU A 266 -9.73 11.99 -8.56
N VAL A 267 -9.63 12.19 -9.87
CA VAL A 267 -10.65 11.77 -10.86
C VAL A 267 -10.10 10.62 -11.69
N TYR A 268 -10.68 9.43 -11.57
CA TYR A 268 -10.22 8.21 -12.23
C TYR A 268 -11.01 7.98 -13.52
N PHE A 269 -10.33 8.09 -14.67
CA PHE A 269 -10.96 7.98 -15.99
C PHE A 269 -10.53 6.73 -16.77
N ALA A 270 -9.55 5.97 -16.28
CA ALA A 270 -9.02 4.78 -16.92
C ALA A 270 -9.31 3.51 -16.11
N ASP A 271 -9.24 2.36 -16.79
CA ASP A 271 -9.22 1.06 -16.14
C ASP A 271 -7.88 0.86 -15.43
N TRP A 272 -7.92 0.91 -14.09
CA TRP A 272 -6.74 0.81 -13.25
C TRP A 272 -6.01 -0.52 -13.43
N GLU A 273 -6.73 -1.63 -13.60
CA GLU A 273 -6.14 -2.97 -13.69
C GLU A 273 -5.45 -3.18 -15.05
N ALA A 274 -6.01 -2.60 -16.12
CA ALA A 274 -5.44 -2.70 -17.46
C ALA A 274 -4.28 -1.74 -17.70
N ALA A 275 -4.19 -0.62 -16.98
CA ALA A 275 -3.19 0.42 -17.20
C ALA A 275 -1.77 -0.01 -16.79
N GLY A 276 -0.80 0.29 -17.66
CA GLY A 276 0.63 0.23 -17.40
C GLY A 276 1.12 1.41 -16.56
N ALA A 277 2.38 1.37 -16.13
CA ALA A 277 2.97 2.37 -15.22
C ALA A 277 2.97 3.80 -15.78
N GLU A 278 3.21 3.95 -17.09
CA GLU A 278 3.29 5.24 -17.78
C GLU A 278 1.95 5.70 -18.38
N ASP A 279 0.90 4.88 -18.25
CA ASP A 279 -0.41 5.24 -18.81
C ASP A 279 -1.09 6.29 -17.93
N PRO A 280 -1.75 7.30 -18.53
CA PRO A 280 -2.55 8.26 -17.79
C PRO A 280 -3.79 7.58 -17.21
N VAL A 281 -4.03 7.75 -15.91
CA VAL A 281 -5.14 7.06 -15.23
C VAL A 281 -6.00 7.95 -14.34
N CYS A 282 -5.43 9.06 -13.87
CA CYS A 282 -6.06 9.93 -12.89
C CYS A 282 -5.75 11.39 -13.19
N ASP A 283 -6.71 12.27 -12.90
CA ASP A 283 -6.52 13.71 -12.87
C ASP A 283 -6.55 14.16 -11.40
N VAL A 284 -5.51 14.88 -10.96
CA VAL A 284 -5.53 15.61 -9.68
C VAL A 284 -6.17 16.95 -9.93
N ALA A 285 -7.30 17.23 -9.29
CA ALA A 285 -8.17 18.35 -9.63
C ALA A 285 -8.65 19.14 -8.42
N PHE A 286 -8.84 20.44 -8.62
CA PHE A 286 -9.28 21.41 -7.63
C PHE A 286 -10.44 22.23 -8.21
N PRO A 287 -11.55 22.40 -7.49
CA PRO A 287 -12.64 23.28 -7.92
C PRO A 287 -12.23 24.75 -7.77
N VAL A 288 -12.42 25.55 -8.83
CA VAL A 288 -11.92 26.93 -8.92
C VAL A 288 -12.98 27.91 -9.43
N ARG A 289 -12.81 29.21 -9.12
CA ARG A 289 -13.59 30.33 -9.64
C ARG A 289 -12.70 31.51 -10.00
#